data_AF-A0A0G0DFT2-F1
#
_entry.id   AF-A0A0G0DFT2-F1
#
_cell.length_a   1.000
_cell.length_b   1.000
_cell.length_c   1.000
_cell.angle_alpha   90.00
_cell.angle_beta   90.00
_cell.angle_gamma   90.00
#
_symmetry.space_group_name_H-M   'P 1'
#
loop_
_entity.id
_entity.type
_entity.pdbx_description
1 polymer ?
#
loop_
_entity_poly.entity_id
_entity_poly.type
_entity_poly.pdbx_seq_one_letter_code
_entity_poly.pdbx_strand_id
1 'polypeptide(L)'
;MLKATRSNYKKPRKAPVAHKEFFTKENLFISRIASILMVPKPQIMSIFSSRAVTTIRLNPLKGNVEDTKRALEEKEYQLQEIPWAKNCYFVLNYDKSEVSQSVEYQDGKFYIQNLSSILDSLVLDPQEGEYILDMCAAPGSKTTHIAAMMNNKGKILANDIDMSRVSSLKNVLYQFGARNAKATYSDSAEFGKKYPEYFDRVLLDAPCSGEGMIYMNSQKPLRFWGLDKIKRNSFLQKDLIISAFRTLKTGGTLVYSTCTLEPEENEGVVTFLLEHFPNATVEAIDIDLAGEKGFTSKGITKWSGNTYDLAVKKTLRVIPNSKMMGFYIAKIKKN
;
A
#
# COMPACT_ATOMS: atom_id res chain seq x y z
N MET A 1 -66.37 -6.58 45.92
CA MET A 1 -65.01 -6.72 45.36
C MET A 1 -64.95 -6.08 43.98
N LEU A 2 -64.50 -4.83 43.89
CA LEU A 2 -64.32 -4.10 42.63
C LEU A 2 -62.81 -3.98 42.37
N LYS A 3 -62.32 -4.61 41.29
CA LYS A 3 -60.91 -4.58 40.88
C LYS A 3 -60.62 -3.25 40.19
N ALA A 4 -59.77 -2.42 40.81
CA ALA A 4 -59.23 -1.22 40.19
C ALA A 4 -58.16 -1.59 39.13
N THR A 5 -58.41 -1.25 37.87
CA THR A 5 -57.46 -1.37 36.77
C THR A 5 -56.42 -0.25 36.84
N ARG A 6 -55.17 -0.58 37.15
CA ARG A 6 -54.03 0.35 37.10
C ARG A 6 -53.63 0.59 35.64
N SER A 7 -53.86 1.80 35.14
CA SER A 7 -53.34 2.30 33.86
C SER A 7 -51.84 2.57 33.98
N ASN A 8 -51.01 1.76 33.34
CA ASN A 8 -49.57 1.99 33.19
C ASN A 8 -49.30 2.87 31.96
N TYR A 9 -49.50 4.18 32.11
CA TYR A 9 -49.07 5.16 31.10
C TYR A 9 -47.54 5.31 31.16
N LYS A 10 -46.80 4.50 30.39
CA LYS A 10 -45.36 4.74 30.20
C LYS A 10 -45.19 5.98 29.33
N LYS A 11 -44.71 7.09 29.92
CA LYS A 11 -44.24 8.26 29.15
C LYS A 11 -43.18 7.79 28.13
N PRO A 12 -43.30 8.13 26.84
CA PRO A 12 -42.27 7.79 25.87
C PRO A 12 -40.97 8.48 26.30
N ARG A 13 -39.89 7.71 26.44
CA ARG A 13 -38.53 8.23 26.61
C ARG A 13 -38.26 9.14 25.41
N LYS A 14 -38.07 10.44 25.64
CA LYS A 14 -37.57 11.34 24.59
C LYS A 14 -36.28 10.73 24.05
N ALA A 15 -36.25 10.46 22.74
CA ALA A 15 -35.02 10.07 22.07
C ALA A 15 -33.94 11.11 22.39
N PRO A 16 -32.68 10.72 22.65
CA PRO A 16 -31.61 11.69 22.79
C PRO A 16 -31.61 12.60 21.56
N VAL A 17 -31.58 13.91 21.81
CA VAL A 17 -31.47 14.92 20.76
C VAL A 17 -30.24 14.56 19.94
N ALA A 18 -30.44 14.21 18.67
CA ALA A 18 -29.34 13.95 17.76
C ALA A 18 -28.45 15.20 17.76
N HIS A 19 -27.21 15.07 18.24
CA HIS A 19 -26.20 16.08 17.97
C HIS A 19 -26.16 16.24 16.46
N LYS A 20 -26.52 17.43 15.95
CA LYS A 20 -26.26 17.79 14.57
C LYS A 20 -24.74 17.70 14.39
N GLU A 21 -24.25 16.63 13.80
CA GLU A 21 -22.89 16.62 13.27
C GLU A 21 -22.84 17.75 12.23
N PHE A 22 -22.11 18.82 12.55
CA PHE A 22 -21.99 19.99 11.66
C PHE A 22 -21.25 19.65 10.35
N PHE A 23 -20.65 18.45 10.24
CA PHE A 23 -19.93 17.98 9.06
C PHE A 23 -20.18 16.49 8.83
N THR A 24 -20.47 16.12 7.57
CA THR A 24 -20.53 14.72 7.15
C THR A 24 -19.14 14.10 7.12
N LYS A 25 -19.07 12.76 7.18
CA LYS A 25 -17.83 11.99 6.97
C LYS A 25 -17.10 12.37 5.67
N GLU A 26 -17.86 12.67 4.63
CA GLU A 26 -17.34 13.14 3.34
C GLU A 26 -16.75 14.54 3.43
N ASN A 27 -17.42 15.48 4.09
CA ASN A 27 -16.88 16.83 4.31
C ASN A 27 -15.55 16.79 5.08
N LEU A 28 -15.45 15.90 6.07
CA LEU A 28 -14.23 15.68 6.83
C LEU A 28 -13.12 15.11 5.95
N PHE A 29 -13.41 14.05 5.19
CA PHE A 29 -12.46 13.46 4.23
C PHE A 29 -11.94 14.50 3.24
N ILE A 30 -12.84 15.20 2.54
CA ILE A 30 -12.48 16.21 1.53
C ILE A 30 -11.61 17.31 2.16
N SER A 31 -11.98 17.79 3.35
CA SER A 31 -11.23 18.86 4.03
C SER A 31 -9.83 18.42 4.42
N ARG A 32 -9.66 17.18 4.92
CA ARG A 32 -8.35 16.63 5.26
C ARG A 32 -7.48 16.46 4.02
N ILE A 33 -7.98 15.78 2.99
CA ILE A 33 -7.18 15.50 1.79
C ILE A 33 -6.83 16.80 1.04
N ALA A 34 -7.74 17.77 0.97
CA ALA A 34 -7.45 19.09 0.42
C ALA A 34 -6.30 19.78 1.16
N SER A 35 -6.28 19.70 2.49
CA SER A 35 -5.20 20.27 3.30
C SER A 35 -3.88 19.52 3.13
N ILE A 36 -3.90 18.19 3.01
CA ILE A 36 -2.70 17.36 2.85
C ILE A 36 -2.06 17.57 1.49
N LEU A 37 -2.87 17.54 0.42
CA LEU A 37 -2.40 17.70 -0.95
C LEU A 37 -2.18 19.17 -1.34
N MET A 38 -2.61 20.12 -0.49
CA MET A 38 -2.62 21.56 -0.75
C MET A 38 -3.37 21.93 -2.05
N VAL A 39 -4.52 21.28 -2.26
CA VAL A 39 -5.40 21.56 -3.41
C VAL A 39 -6.77 22.04 -2.94
N PRO A 40 -7.49 22.85 -3.75
CA PRO A 40 -8.85 23.27 -3.43
C PRO A 40 -9.80 22.08 -3.23
N LYS A 41 -10.69 22.16 -2.23
CA LYS A 41 -11.70 21.12 -1.94
C LYS A 41 -12.49 20.65 -3.17
N PRO A 42 -12.92 21.52 -4.11
CA PRO A 42 -13.65 21.07 -5.30
C PRO A 42 -12.87 20.10 -6.19
N GLN A 43 -11.52 20.12 -6.15
CA GLN A 43 -10.69 19.23 -6.97
C GLN A 43 -10.60 17.80 -6.40
N ILE A 44 -10.82 17.63 -5.10
CA ILE A 44 -10.70 16.32 -4.44
C ILE A 44 -11.68 15.30 -5.04
N MET A 45 -12.91 15.69 -5.34
CA MET A 45 -13.87 14.77 -5.95
C MET A 45 -13.38 14.26 -7.30
N SER A 46 -12.84 15.14 -8.16
CA SER A 46 -12.30 14.75 -9.46
C SER A 46 -11.12 13.77 -9.34
N ILE A 47 -10.22 14.01 -8.39
CA ILE A 47 -9.06 13.15 -8.12
C ILE A 47 -9.49 11.72 -7.77
N PHE A 48 -10.49 11.57 -6.88
CA PHE A 48 -10.95 10.26 -6.39
C PHE A 48 -12.11 9.66 -7.20
N SER A 49 -12.60 10.35 -8.23
CA SER A 49 -13.62 9.85 -9.17
C SER A 49 -13.04 9.37 -10.50
N SER A 50 -11.73 9.47 -10.69
CA SER A 50 -11.06 9.01 -11.92
C SER A 50 -10.97 7.48 -11.96
N ARG A 51 -11.40 6.87 -13.08
CA ARG A 51 -11.27 5.42 -13.26
C ARG A 51 -9.79 5.06 -13.44
N ALA A 52 -9.34 4.07 -12.68
CA ALA A 52 -7.98 3.56 -12.80
C ALA A 52 -7.78 2.82 -14.13
N VAL A 53 -6.71 3.15 -14.85
CA VAL A 53 -6.22 2.42 -16.00
C VAL A 53 -5.62 1.10 -15.51
N THR A 54 -6.00 0.01 -16.17
CA THR A 54 -5.47 -1.31 -15.83
C THR A 54 -3.96 -1.34 -16.11
N THR A 55 -3.17 -1.78 -15.14
CA THR A 55 -1.73 -1.95 -15.29
C THR A 55 -1.37 -3.41 -15.07
N ILE A 56 -0.54 -3.95 -15.97
CA ILE A 56 -0.02 -5.31 -15.90
C ILE A 56 1.50 -5.30 -15.82
N ARG A 57 2.06 -6.28 -15.12
CA ARG A 57 3.50 -6.56 -15.04
C ARG A 57 3.75 -7.96 -15.61
N LEU A 58 4.40 -8.06 -16.76
CA LEU A 58 4.76 -9.35 -17.34
C LEU A 58 5.79 -10.07 -16.46
N ASN A 59 5.64 -11.38 -16.34
CA ASN A 59 6.35 -12.19 -15.37
C ASN A 59 7.48 -13.00 -16.02
N PRO A 60 8.76 -12.60 -15.87
CA PRO A 60 9.88 -13.32 -16.46
C PRO A 60 10.10 -14.72 -15.84
N LEU A 61 9.52 -15.01 -14.66
CA LEU A 61 9.61 -16.34 -14.03
C LEU A 61 8.75 -17.40 -14.73
N LYS A 62 7.87 -16.99 -15.65
CA LYS A 62 6.90 -17.86 -16.35
C LYS A 62 7.17 -17.98 -17.85
N GLY A 63 8.32 -17.52 -18.32
CA GLY A 63 8.76 -17.63 -19.71
C GLY A 63 9.26 -16.30 -20.26
N ASN A 64 9.41 -16.24 -21.58
CA ASN A 64 9.83 -15.03 -22.26
C ASN A 64 8.69 -13.98 -22.23
N VAL A 65 9.02 -12.77 -21.77
CA VAL A 65 8.06 -11.66 -21.64
C VAL A 65 7.65 -11.09 -23.00
N GLU A 66 8.52 -11.14 -24.02
CA GLU A 66 8.20 -10.70 -25.38
C GLU A 66 7.19 -11.64 -26.05
N ASP A 67 7.31 -12.95 -25.80
CA ASP A 67 6.32 -13.92 -26.29
C ASP A 67 4.96 -13.72 -25.62
N THR A 68 4.97 -13.40 -24.31
CA THR A 68 3.74 -13.06 -23.58
C THR A 68 3.11 -11.78 -24.13
N LYS A 69 3.92 -10.75 -24.37
CA LYS A 69 3.46 -9.47 -24.95
C LYS A 69 2.83 -9.69 -26.32
N ARG A 70 3.51 -10.43 -27.21
CA ARG A 70 3.02 -10.77 -28.55
C ARG A 70 1.69 -11.52 -28.50
N ALA A 71 1.58 -12.52 -27.62
CA ALA A 71 0.35 -13.29 -27.46
C ALA A 71 -0.84 -12.41 -26.97
N LEU A 72 -0.57 -11.38 -26.17
CA LEU A 72 -1.59 -10.41 -25.76
C LEU A 72 -1.98 -9.48 -26.92
N GLU A 73 -1.00 -8.99 -27.69
CA GLU A 73 -1.25 -8.15 -28.87
C GLU A 73 -2.02 -8.89 -29.97
N GLU A 74 -1.73 -10.18 -30.19
CA GLU A 74 -2.50 -11.08 -31.08
C GLU A 74 -3.95 -11.27 -30.62
N LYS A 75 -4.22 -11.08 -29.32
CA LYS A 75 -5.57 -11.03 -28.72
C LYS A 75 -6.12 -9.60 -28.62
N GLU A 76 -5.58 -8.68 -29.40
CA GLU A 76 -6.02 -7.29 -29.53
C GLU A 76 -5.86 -6.44 -28.25
N TYR A 77 -5.00 -6.83 -27.31
CA TYR A 77 -4.67 -5.97 -26.16
C TYR A 77 -3.90 -4.74 -26.64
N GLN A 78 -4.41 -3.55 -26.29
CA GLN A 78 -3.70 -2.29 -26.53
C GLN A 78 -2.77 -2.00 -25.35
N LEU A 79 -1.51 -2.41 -25.50
CA LEU A 79 -0.47 -2.25 -24.48
C LEU A 79 0.33 -0.97 -24.70
N GLN A 80 0.39 -0.13 -23.68
CA GLN A 80 1.29 1.03 -23.65
C GLN A 80 2.39 0.80 -22.60
N GLU A 81 3.65 0.81 -23.04
CA GLU A 81 4.80 0.61 -22.17
C GLU A 81 4.96 1.72 -21.13
N ILE A 82 5.45 1.35 -19.94
CA ILE A 82 5.78 2.25 -18.85
C ILE A 82 7.32 2.42 -18.80
N PRO A 83 7.88 3.56 -19.26
CA PRO A 83 9.31 3.68 -19.52
C PRO A 83 10.24 3.41 -18.32
N TRP A 84 9.77 3.70 -17.11
CA TRP A 84 10.55 3.58 -15.88
C TRP A 84 10.32 2.24 -15.14
N ALA A 85 9.39 1.42 -15.61
CA ALA A 85 9.04 0.14 -15.00
C ALA A 85 9.16 -0.98 -16.03
N LYS A 86 10.28 -1.70 -16.00
CA LYS A 86 10.55 -2.81 -16.92
C LYS A 86 9.40 -3.83 -16.92
N ASN A 87 9.03 -4.31 -18.10
CA ASN A 87 7.97 -5.30 -18.32
C ASN A 87 6.58 -4.86 -17.83
N CYS A 88 6.36 -3.56 -17.60
CA CYS A 88 5.08 -3.04 -17.13
C CYS A 88 4.37 -2.27 -18.24
N TYR A 89 3.07 -2.48 -18.36
CA TYR A 89 2.24 -1.93 -19.42
C TYR A 89 0.90 -1.46 -18.87
N PHE A 90 0.41 -0.33 -19.39
CA PHE A 90 -1.01 0.00 -19.30
C PHE A 90 -1.78 -0.81 -20.33
N VAL A 91 -2.96 -1.31 -19.95
CA VAL A 91 -3.93 -1.91 -20.86
C VAL A 91 -5.02 -0.87 -21.10
N LEU A 92 -5.12 -0.38 -22.34
CA LEU A 92 -5.94 0.79 -22.67
C LEU A 92 -7.40 0.44 -23.00
N ASN A 93 -7.66 -0.81 -23.43
CA ASN A 93 -8.94 -1.23 -23.96
C ASN A 93 -9.69 -2.27 -23.12
N TYR A 94 -9.10 -2.77 -22.02
CA TYR A 94 -9.73 -3.74 -21.11
C TYR A 94 -9.59 -3.33 -19.64
N ASP A 95 -10.64 -3.60 -18.87
CA ASP A 95 -10.61 -3.39 -17.43
C ASP A 95 -10.04 -4.58 -16.66
N LYS A 96 -9.74 -4.36 -15.37
CA LYS A 96 -9.17 -5.37 -14.49
C LYS A 96 -9.96 -6.70 -14.48
N SER A 97 -11.30 -6.64 -14.53
CA SER A 97 -12.13 -7.83 -14.47
C SER A 97 -11.95 -8.67 -15.73
N GLU A 98 -11.95 -8.03 -16.90
CA GLU A 98 -11.76 -8.68 -18.19
C GLU A 98 -10.35 -9.29 -18.30
N VAL A 99 -9.32 -8.50 -17.98
CA VAL A 99 -7.92 -8.95 -18.02
C VAL A 99 -7.67 -10.14 -17.08
N SER A 100 -8.33 -10.18 -15.91
CA SER A 100 -8.15 -11.25 -14.93
C SER A 100 -8.72 -12.61 -15.34
N GLN A 101 -9.57 -12.66 -16.38
CA GLN A 101 -10.16 -13.89 -16.90
C GLN A 101 -9.30 -14.55 -17.98
N SER A 102 -8.23 -13.90 -18.44
CA SER A 102 -7.33 -14.44 -19.46
C SER A 102 -6.56 -15.68 -18.99
N VAL A 103 -6.29 -16.60 -19.93
CA VAL A 103 -5.47 -17.80 -19.69
C VAL A 103 -4.07 -17.40 -19.23
N GLU A 104 -3.49 -16.36 -19.84
CA GLU A 104 -2.18 -15.82 -19.49
C GLU A 104 -2.10 -15.39 -18.01
N TYR A 105 -3.15 -14.75 -17.48
CA TYR A 105 -3.21 -14.40 -16.07
C TYR A 105 -3.28 -15.65 -15.18
N GLN A 106 -4.12 -16.63 -15.53
CA GLN A 106 -4.24 -17.89 -14.77
C GLN A 106 -2.92 -18.68 -14.76
N ASP A 107 -2.17 -18.67 -15.86
CA ASP A 107 -0.85 -19.28 -15.98
C ASP A 107 0.26 -18.50 -15.26
N GLY A 108 -0.06 -17.30 -14.76
CA GLY A 108 0.84 -16.40 -14.05
C GLY A 108 1.81 -15.65 -14.95
N LYS A 109 1.52 -15.56 -16.26
CA LYS A 109 2.37 -14.89 -17.27
C LYS A 109 2.48 -13.39 -17.06
N PHE A 110 1.49 -12.77 -16.40
CA PHE A 110 1.55 -11.39 -15.94
C PHE A 110 0.68 -11.18 -14.71
N TYR A 111 1.04 -10.21 -13.87
CA TYR A 111 0.26 -9.82 -12.69
C TYR A 111 -0.47 -8.50 -12.95
N ILE A 112 -1.73 -8.36 -12.52
CA ILE A 112 -2.47 -7.09 -12.57
C ILE A 112 -2.18 -6.32 -11.27
N GLN A 113 -1.41 -5.24 -11.35
CA GLN A 113 -0.89 -4.54 -10.18
C GLN A 113 -0.96 -3.02 -10.37
N ASN A 114 -1.32 -2.28 -9.33
CA ASN A 114 -1.24 -0.82 -9.39
C ASN A 114 0.22 -0.36 -9.50
N LEU A 115 0.45 0.68 -10.31
CA LEU A 115 1.77 1.19 -10.59
C LEU A 115 2.50 1.75 -9.34
N SER A 116 1.77 2.28 -8.34
CA SER A 116 2.35 2.68 -7.06
C SER A 116 2.91 1.49 -6.26
N SER A 117 2.30 0.29 -6.38
CA SER A 117 2.82 -0.93 -5.76
C SER A 117 4.03 -1.52 -6.50
N ILE A 118 4.12 -1.29 -7.81
CA ILE A 118 5.31 -1.64 -8.61
C ILE A 118 6.48 -0.78 -8.16
N LEU A 119 6.27 0.54 -8.05
CA LEU A 119 7.27 1.51 -7.59
C LEU A 119 7.87 1.11 -6.25
N ASP A 120 7.06 0.63 -5.32
CA ASP A 120 7.51 0.19 -4.00
C ASP A 120 8.59 -0.92 -4.05
N SER A 121 8.39 -1.93 -4.91
CA SER A 121 9.39 -2.99 -5.10
C SER A 121 10.64 -2.50 -5.83
N LEU A 122 10.50 -1.52 -6.73
CA LEU A 122 11.64 -0.88 -7.40
C LEU A 122 12.48 -0.05 -6.42
N VAL A 123 11.85 0.66 -5.48
CA VAL A 123 12.56 1.41 -4.43
C VAL A 123 13.30 0.48 -3.47
N LEU A 124 12.74 -0.70 -3.18
CA LEU A 124 13.40 -1.73 -2.37
C LEU A 124 14.68 -2.22 -3.03
N ASP A 125 14.70 -2.33 -4.36
CA ASP A 125 15.87 -2.76 -5.14
C ASP A 125 16.52 -4.06 -4.61
N PRO A 126 15.75 -5.17 -4.52
CA PRO A 126 16.24 -6.45 -4.04
C PRO A 126 17.25 -7.06 -5.01
N GLN A 127 18.37 -7.55 -4.48
CA GLN A 127 19.43 -8.18 -5.27
C GLN A 127 19.37 -9.71 -5.21
N GLU A 128 19.91 -10.37 -6.23
CA GLU A 128 20.03 -11.82 -6.23
C GLU A 128 20.85 -12.32 -5.02
N GLY A 129 20.37 -13.38 -4.35
CA GLY A 129 21.08 -13.98 -3.21
C GLY A 129 20.78 -13.37 -1.85
N GLU A 130 20.13 -12.21 -1.79
CA GLU A 130 19.76 -11.54 -0.55
C GLU A 130 18.62 -12.25 0.21
N TYR A 131 18.53 -11.92 1.50
CA TYR A 131 17.51 -12.37 2.42
C TYR A 131 16.54 -11.22 2.63
N ILE A 132 15.34 -11.35 2.08
CA ILE A 132 14.31 -10.31 2.07
C ILE A 132 13.17 -10.69 3.01
N LEU A 133 12.67 -9.73 3.76
CA LEU A 133 11.45 -9.84 4.55
C LEU A 133 10.34 -8.99 3.93
N ASP A 134 9.18 -9.58 3.68
CA ASP A 134 7.95 -8.87 3.34
C ASP A 134 6.96 -9.07 4.51
N MET A 135 6.77 -8.04 5.34
CA MET A 135 6.13 -8.18 6.66
C MET A 135 4.61 -8.32 6.62
N CYS A 136 3.98 -7.78 5.58
CA CYS A 136 2.53 -7.68 5.39
C CYS A 136 2.17 -8.03 3.93
N ALA A 137 2.66 -9.19 3.51
CA ALA A 137 2.83 -9.57 2.11
C ALA A 137 1.53 -9.82 1.34
N ALA A 138 0.46 -10.26 2.01
CA ALA A 138 -0.70 -10.77 1.29
C ALA A 138 -1.45 -9.64 0.54
N PRO A 139 -1.93 -9.87 -0.69
CA PRO A 139 -2.04 -11.17 -1.36
C PRO A 139 -0.78 -11.65 -2.08
N GLY A 140 0.33 -10.91 -2.08
CA GLY A 140 1.62 -11.35 -2.65
C GLY A 140 2.07 -10.64 -3.92
N SER A 141 1.39 -9.57 -4.34
CA SER A 141 1.73 -8.85 -5.58
C SER A 141 3.15 -8.26 -5.57
N LYS A 142 3.59 -7.70 -4.44
CA LYS A 142 4.94 -7.16 -4.24
C LYS A 142 5.96 -8.29 -4.02
N THR A 143 5.62 -9.29 -3.21
CA THR A 143 6.47 -10.47 -3.00
C THR A 143 6.83 -11.18 -4.31
N THR A 144 5.86 -11.38 -5.21
CA THR A 144 6.12 -11.98 -6.54
C THR A 144 6.96 -11.07 -7.43
N HIS A 145 6.88 -9.75 -7.25
CA HIS A 145 7.75 -8.81 -7.95
C HIS A 145 9.19 -8.96 -7.50
N ILE A 146 9.39 -8.96 -6.18
CA ILE A 146 10.69 -9.13 -5.53
C ILE A 146 11.31 -10.46 -5.99
N ALA A 147 10.55 -11.56 -5.98
CA ALA A 147 11.00 -12.85 -6.49
C ALA A 147 11.45 -12.81 -7.95
N ALA A 148 10.72 -12.08 -8.80
CA ALA A 148 11.07 -11.89 -10.21
C ALA A 148 12.34 -11.04 -10.38
N MET A 149 12.49 -9.94 -9.64
CA MET A 149 13.69 -9.09 -9.65
C MET A 149 14.94 -9.85 -9.19
N MET A 150 14.78 -10.75 -8.22
CA MET A 150 15.86 -11.62 -7.71
C MET A 150 16.09 -12.88 -8.57
N ASN A 151 15.37 -13.04 -9.70
CA ASN A 151 15.42 -14.24 -10.54
C ASN A 151 15.30 -15.57 -9.76
N ASN A 152 14.43 -15.60 -8.74
CA ASN A 152 14.28 -16.75 -7.83
C ASN A 152 15.58 -17.18 -7.09
N LYS A 153 16.57 -16.29 -6.95
CA LYS A 153 17.78 -16.52 -6.14
C LYS A 153 17.66 -15.80 -4.80
N GLY A 154 18.32 -16.30 -3.75
CA GLY A 154 18.16 -15.77 -2.39
C GLY A 154 16.93 -16.34 -1.67
N LYS A 155 16.43 -15.64 -0.65
CA LYS A 155 15.27 -16.08 0.16
C LYS A 155 14.35 -14.93 0.47
N ILE A 156 13.04 -15.14 0.36
CA ILE A 156 12.01 -14.18 0.76
C ILE A 156 11.15 -14.80 1.86
N LEU A 157 11.07 -14.16 3.02
CA LEU A 157 10.10 -14.50 4.05
C LEU A 157 8.88 -13.58 3.87
N ALA A 158 7.75 -14.14 3.45
CA ALA A 158 6.54 -13.38 3.14
C ALA A 158 5.48 -13.66 4.21
N ASN A 159 5.15 -12.68 5.04
CA ASN A 159 4.32 -12.87 6.21
C ASN A 159 2.98 -12.13 6.09
N ASP A 160 1.92 -12.69 6.64
CA ASP A 160 0.70 -11.94 6.93
C ASP A 160 0.08 -12.42 8.26
N ILE A 161 -0.62 -11.53 8.96
CA ILE A 161 -1.24 -11.81 10.25
C ILE A 161 -2.61 -12.49 10.10
N ASP A 162 -3.17 -12.54 8.89
CA ASP A 162 -4.46 -13.17 8.61
C ASP A 162 -4.27 -14.49 7.86
N MET A 163 -4.75 -15.59 8.44
CA MET A 163 -4.58 -16.93 7.87
C MET A 163 -5.30 -17.14 6.53
N SER A 164 -6.43 -16.46 6.29
CA SER A 164 -7.10 -16.52 4.98
C SER A 164 -6.25 -15.81 3.92
N ARG A 165 -5.67 -14.66 4.27
CA ARG A 165 -4.77 -13.90 3.40
C ARG A 165 -3.46 -14.64 3.15
N VAL A 166 -2.91 -15.35 4.14
CA VAL A 166 -1.75 -16.25 3.95
C VAL A 166 -2.07 -17.38 2.97
N SER A 167 -3.30 -17.89 2.97
CA SER A 167 -3.72 -18.92 2.02
C SER A 167 -3.77 -18.36 0.59
N SER A 168 -4.30 -17.15 0.41
CA SER A 168 -4.23 -16.44 -0.88
C SER A 168 -2.79 -16.15 -1.30
N LEU A 169 -1.93 -15.74 -0.37
CA LEU A 169 -0.50 -15.51 -0.61
C LEU A 169 0.17 -16.77 -1.15
N LYS A 170 -0.03 -17.93 -0.51
CA LYS A 170 0.53 -19.21 -1.00
C LYS A 170 0.11 -19.52 -2.43
N ASN A 171 -1.17 -19.33 -2.75
CA ASN A 171 -1.70 -19.56 -4.09
C ASN A 171 -1.06 -18.61 -5.11
N VAL A 172 -0.91 -17.33 -4.77
CA VAL A 172 -0.25 -16.34 -5.62
C VAL A 172 1.24 -16.69 -5.83
N LEU A 173 1.97 -17.02 -4.77
CA LEU A 173 3.38 -17.40 -4.91
C LEU A 173 3.55 -18.62 -5.84
N TYR A 174 2.68 -19.62 -5.71
CA TYR A 174 2.65 -20.79 -6.59
C TYR A 174 2.27 -20.42 -8.03
N GLN A 175 1.14 -19.75 -8.21
CA GLN A 175 0.62 -19.33 -9.51
C GLN A 175 1.66 -18.53 -10.30
N PHE A 176 2.37 -17.61 -9.64
CA PHE A 176 3.34 -16.72 -10.29
C PHE A 176 4.79 -17.24 -10.25
N GLY A 177 5.02 -18.44 -9.70
CA GLY A 177 6.33 -19.09 -9.75
C GLY A 177 7.42 -18.46 -8.86
N ALA A 178 7.02 -17.80 -7.77
CA ALA A 178 7.94 -17.23 -6.77
C ALA A 178 8.47 -18.34 -5.84
N ARG A 179 9.45 -19.10 -6.32
CA ARG A 179 9.97 -20.33 -5.68
C ARG A 179 10.91 -20.03 -4.50
N ASN A 180 11.55 -18.86 -4.49
CA ASN A 180 12.41 -18.43 -3.38
C ASN A 180 11.63 -17.78 -2.23
N ALA A 181 10.29 -17.69 -2.32
CA ALA A 181 9.44 -17.08 -1.30
C ALA A 181 8.73 -18.13 -0.44
N LYS A 182 8.76 -17.93 0.88
CA LYS A 182 8.06 -18.76 1.87
C LYS A 182 7.00 -17.94 2.59
N ALA A 183 5.74 -18.34 2.45
CA ALA A 183 4.62 -17.75 3.16
C ALA A 183 4.59 -18.18 4.64
N THR A 184 4.41 -17.22 5.56
CA THR A 184 4.24 -17.47 7.00
C THR A 184 3.03 -16.76 7.59
N TYR A 185 2.50 -17.34 8.67
CA TYR A 185 1.48 -16.74 9.52
C TYR A 185 2.11 -16.43 10.87
N SER A 186 2.29 -15.16 11.18
CA SER A 186 2.87 -14.70 12.45
C SER A 186 2.55 -13.23 12.67
N ASP A 187 2.58 -12.79 13.92
CA ASP A 187 2.61 -11.37 14.26
C ASP A 187 3.99 -10.79 13.90
N SER A 188 4.00 -9.88 12.92
CA SER A 188 5.24 -9.26 12.44
C SER A 188 5.79 -8.21 13.42
N ALA A 189 5.04 -7.77 14.42
CA ALA A 189 5.56 -6.93 15.51
C ALA A 189 6.61 -7.66 16.38
N GLU A 190 6.60 -9.00 16.39
CA GLU A 190 7.55 -9.81 17.15
C GLU A 190 8.81 -10.19 16.35
N PHE A 191 8.85 -9.86 15.05
CA PHE A 191 9.97 -10.27 14.18
C PHE A 191 11.30 -9.63 14.57
N GLY A 192 11.30 -8.39 15.04
CA GLY A 192 12.50 -7.72 15.53
C GLY A 192 13.19 -8.47 16.68
N LYS A 193 12.45 -9.25 17.47
CA LYS A 193 13.02 -10.12 18.52
C LYS A 193 13.43 -11.49 17.97
N LYS A 194 12.67 -12.03 17.01
CA LYS A 194 12.85 -13.38 16.46
C LYS A 194 13.99 -13.47 15.43
N TYR A 195 14.21 -12.40 14.67
CA TYR A 195 15.16 -12.33 13.57
C TYR A 195 16.02 -11.06 13.65
N PRO A 196 16.71 -10.80 14.78
CA PRO A 196 17.56 -9.62 14.89
C PRO A 196 18.68 -9.69 13.84
N GLU A 197 18.85 -8.59 13.10
CA GLU A 197 19.95 -8.42 12.14
C GLU A 197 20.10 -9.55 11.11
N TYR A 198 18.97 -10.03 10.60
CA TYR A 198 18.91 -11.21 9.75
C TYR A 198 18.69 -10.91 8.27
N PHE A 199 17.95 -9.85 7.94
CA PHE A 199 17.57 -9.53 6.57
C PHE A 199 18.44 -8.43 5.98
N ASP A 200 18.78 -8.59 4.70
CA ASP A 200 19.48 -7.57 3.91
C ASP A 200 18.53 -6.44 3.54
N ARG A 201 17.26 -6.76 3.28
CA ARG A 201 16.19 -5.78 3.06
C ARG A 201 14.86 -6.20 3.65
N VAL A 202 14.07 -5.19 4.03
CA VAL A 202 12.74 -5.38 4.59
C VAL A 202 11.78 -4.49 3.82
N LEU A 203 10.68 -5.07 3.33
CA LEU A 203 9.52 -4.36 2.84
C LEU A 203 8.44 -4.38 3.93
N LEU A 204 8.01 -3.18 4.33
CA LEU A 204 6.86 -2.95 5.20
C LEU A 204 5.83 -2.11 4.45
N ASP A 205 5.05 -2.77 3.58
CA ASP A 205 3.80 -2.24 3.02
C ASP A 205 2.71 -2.36 4.08
N ALA A 206 2.57 -1.32 4.90
CA ALA A 206 1.90 -1.43 6.16
C ALA A 206 0.36 -1.40 6.02
N PRO A 207 -0.38 -2.14 6.87
CA PRO A 207 -1.83 -2.01 6.94
C PRO A 207 -2.20 -0.56 7.29
N CYS A 208 -3.06 0.06 6.47
CA CYS A 208 -3.34 1.49 6.57
C CYS A 208 -4.81 1.84 6.36
N SER A 209 -5.17 3.13 6.52
CA SER A 209 -6.54 3.62 6.34
C SER A 209 -7.04 3.45 4.90
N GLY A 210 -6.14 3.53 3.92
CA GLY A 210 -6.31 3.06 2.54
C GLY A 210 -6.97 4.05 1.58
N GLU A 211 -6.72 5.36 1.72
CA GLU A 211 -7.31 6.37 0.85
C GLU A 211 -6.97 6.17 -0.63
N GLY A 212 -5.82 5.60 -0.96
CA GLY A 212 -5.45 5.27 -2.34
C GLY A 212 -6.42 4.30 -3.02
N MET A 213 -7.22 3.54 -2.26
CA MET A 213 -8.24 2.63 -2.79
C MET A 213 -9.65 3.25 -2.85
N ILE A 214 -9.83 4.48 -2.38
CA ILE A 214 -11.14 5.14 -2.39
C ILE A 214 -11.50 5.54 -3.81
N TYR A 215 -12.68 5.11 -4.26
CA TYR A 215 -13.29 5.53 -5.51
C TYR A 215 -14.64 6.17 -5.22
N MET A 216 -14.73 7.50 -5.37
CA MET A 216 -15.89 8.30 -4.94
C MET A 216 -17.20 7.95 -5.65
N ASN A 217 -17.13 7.42 -6.88
CA ASN A 217 -18.31 6.98 -7.62
C ASN A 217 -18.79 5.57 -7.22
N SER A 218 -18.16 4.92 -6.23
CA SER A 218 -18.64 3.64 -5.68
C SER A 218 -19.84 3.83 -4.75
N GLN A 219 -20.58 2.75 -4.44
CA GLN A 219 -21.81 2.84 -3.64
C GLN A 219 -21.58 3.33 -2.19
N LYS A 220 -20.44 2.99 -1.58
CA LYS A 220 -20.09 3.36 -0.20
C LYS A 220 -18.59 3.67 -0.08
N PRO A 221 -18.10 4.75 -0.69
CA PRO A 221 -16.67 5.00 -0.90
C PRO A 221 -15.89 5.13 0.41
N LEU A 222 -16.52 5.74 1.41
CA LEU A 222 -15.90 6.00 2.72
C LEU A 222 -16.28 4.95 3.77
N ARG A 223 -16.85 3.78 3.40
CA ARG A 223 -17.33 2.78 4.37
C ARG A 223 -16.25 2.39 5.39
N PHE A 224 -15.03 2.17 4.91
CA PHE A 224 -13.90 1.70 5.72
C PHE A 224 -12.89 2.79 6.08
N TRP A 225 -13.23 4.06 5.84
CA TRP A 225 -12.39 5.20 6.19
C TRP A 225 -12.84 5.81 7.54
N GLY A 226 -11.96 6.51 8.25
CA GLY A 226 -12.34 7.28 9.46
C GLY A 226 -11.17 7.54 10.42
N LEU A 227 -11.30 8.59 11.24
CA LEU A 227 -10.24 9.06 12.15
C LEU A 227 -9.77 7.99 13.13
N ASP A 228 -10.69 7.19 13.68
CA ASP A 228 -10.33 6.11 14.61
C ASP A 228 -9.46 5.04 13.93
N LYS A 229 -9.72 4.76 12.66
CA LYS A 229 -8.93 3.81 11.87
C LYS A 229 -7.53 4.37 11.61
N ILE A 230 -7.45 5.64 11.20
CA ILE A 230 -6.17 6.34 10.98
C ILE A 230 -5.31 6.28 12.25
N LYS A 231 -5.91 6.62 13.40
CA LYS A 231 -5.23 6.57 14.69
C LYS A 231 -4.76 5.16 15.05
N ARG A 232 -5.61 4.15 14.94
CA ARG A 232 -5.26 2.74 15.25
C ARG A 232 -4.14 2.22 14.34
N ASN A 233 -4.21 2.52 13.05
CA ASN A 233 -3.21 2.11 12.10
C ASN A 233 -1.88 2.81 12.34
N SER A 234 -1.87 4.12 12.63
CA SER A 234 -0.64 4.84 13.00
C SER A 234 0.06 4.20 14.20
N PHE A 235 -0.69 3.77 15.24
CA PHE A 235 -0.11 3.05 16.37
C PHE A 235 0.47 1.68 15.96
N LEU A 236 -0.31 0.87 15.24
CA LEU A 236 0.16 -0.43 14.76
C LEU A 236 1.42 -0.29 13.89
N GLN A 237 1.43 0.67 12.97
CA GLN A 237 2.55 0.93 12.07
C GLN A 237 3.82 1.33 12.81
N LYS A 238 3.71 2.04 13.94
CA LYS A 238 4.84 2.36 14.82
C LYS A 238 5.44 1.09 15.43
N ASP A 239 4.63 0.16 15.90
CA ASP A 239 5.15 -1.12 16.42
C ASP A 239 5.81 -1.94 15.29
N LEU A 240 5.18 -1.98 14.12
CA LEU A 240 5.68 -2.70 12.95
C LEU A 240 7.00 -2.12 12.43
N ILE A 241 7.15 -0.79 12.34
CA ILE A 241 8.38 -0.19 11.80
C ILE A 241 9.58 -0.38 12.73
N ILE A 242 9.36 -0.38 14.05
CA ILE A 242 10.41 -0.71 15.04
C ILE A 242 10.83 -2.18 14.87
N SER A 243 9.86 -3.08 14.74
CA SER A 243 10.14 -4.49 14.49
C SER A 243 10.93 -4.67 13.19
N ALA A 244 10.47 -4.06 12.09
CA ALA A 244 11.11 -4.08 10.78
C ALA A 244 12.58 -3.67 10.86
N PHE A 245 12.85 -2.52 11.47
CA PHE A 245 14.19 -1.96 11.55
C PHE A 245 15.15 -2.84 12.38
N ARG A 246 14.66 -3.47 13.45
CA ARG A 246 15.47 -4.42 14.24
C ARG A 246 15.86 -5.68 13.46
N THR A 247 15.03 -6.09 12.50
CA THR A 247 15.35 -7.27 11.69
C THR A 247 16.43 -7.02 10.63
N LEU A 248 16.72 -5.76 10.31
CA LEU A 248 17.74 -5.41 9.33
C LEU A 248 19.15 -5.65 9.88
N LYS A 249 20.01 -6.21 9.04
CA LYS A 249 21.47 -6.12 9.23
C LYS A 249 21.92 -4.67 9.24
N THR A 250 23.05 -4.38 9.87
CA THR A 250 23.80 -3.14 9.60
C THR A 250 24.13 -3.07 8.10
N GLY A 251 23.91 -1.90 7.50
CA GLY A 251 23.94 -1.71 6.05
C GLY A 251 22.68 -2.19 5.32
N GLY A 252 21.66 -2.72 6.02
CA GLY A 252 20.41 -3.17 5.40
C GLY A 252 19.45 -2.02 5.06
N THR A 253 18.51 -2.29 4.15
CA THR A 253 17.53 -1.30 3.66
C THR A 253 16.10 -1.68 4.04
N LEU A 254 15.38 -0.77 4.69
CA LEU A 254 13.94 -0.84 4.93
C LEU A 254 13.23 0.07 3.92
N VAL A 255 12.24 -0.48 3.22
CA VAL A 255 11.23 0.33 2.55
C VAL A 255 9.94 0.25 3.35
N TYR A 256 9.55 1.40 3.91
CA TYR A 256 8.26 1.60 4.55
C TYR A 256 7.31 2.25 3.55
N SER A 257 6.12 1.69 3.37
CA SER A 257 5.15 2.22 2.44
C SER A 257 3.71 2.04 2.92
N THR A 258 2.83 2.87 2.39
CA THR A 258 1.38 2.78 2.64
C THR A 258 0.59 3.24 1.42
N CYS A 259 -0.67 2.79 1.30
CA CYS A 259 -1.65 3.36 0.38
C CYS A 259 -2.55 4.41 1.03
N THR A 260 -2.05 5.13 2.04
CA THR A 260 -2.72 6.27 2.67
C THR A 260 -2.03 7.59 2.34
N LEU A 261 -2.80 8.67 2.35
CA LEU A 261 -2.28 10.03 2.26
C LEU A 261 -2.09 10.68 3.63
N GLU A 262 -2.53 10.05 4.72
CA GLU A 262 -2.59 10.64 6.06
C GLU A 262 -1.18 10.81 6.66
N PRO A 263 -0.75 12.04 6.99
CA PRO A 263 0.58 12.28 7.55
C PRO A 263 0.84 11.55 8.89
N GLU A 264 -0.20 11.26 9.67
CA GLU A 264 -0.10 10.50 10.92
C GLU A 264 0.37 9.06 10.71
N GLU A 265 -0.02 8.45 9.60
CA GLU A 265 0.41 7.10 9.19
C GLU A 265 1.73 7.17 8.40
N ASN A 266 2.05 8.30 7.76
CA ASN A 266 3.22 8.41 6.91
C ASN A 266 4.43 9.05 7.64
N GLU A 267 4.60 10.37 7.53
CA GLU A 267 5.74 11.07 8.13
C GLU A 267 5.76 10.96 9.65
N GLY A 268 4.61 10.81 10.30
CA GLY A 268 4.52 10.58 11.73
C GLY A 268 5.14 9.24 12.17
N VAL A 269 5.01 8.19 11.36
CA VAL A 269 5.61 6.87 11.65
C VAL A 269 7.11 6.88 11.34
N VAL A 270 7.52 7.50 10.25
CA VAL A 270 8.95 7.64 9.91
C VAL A 270 9.68 8.51 10.93
N THR A 271 9.09 9.64 11.34
CA THR A 271 9.65 10.50 12.40
C THR A 271 9.83 9.71 13.70
N PHE A 272 8.81 8.93 14.09
CA PHE A 272 8.89 8.07 15.26
C PHE A 272 10.05 7.08 15.18
N LEU A 273 10.29 6.44 14.02
CA LEU A 273 11.45 5.56 13.85
C LEU A 273 12.78 6.30 14.07
N LEU A 274 12.94 7.47 13.45
CA LEU A 274 14.18 8.25 13.51
C LEU A 274 14.49 8.73 14.94
N GLU A 275 13.46 9.06 15.72
CA GLU A 275 13.60 9.41 17.14
C GLU A 275 14.06 8.21 18.00
N HIS A 276 13.73 6.98 17.60
CA HIS A 276 14.07 5.76 18.34
C HIS A 276 15.40 5.13 17.92
N PHE A 277 15.85 5.36 16.70
CA PHE A 277 17.06 4.76 16.14
C PHE A 277 17.97 5.82 15.52
N PRO A 278 18.99 6.29 16.25
CA PRO A 278 19.96 7.26 15.73
C PRO A 278 20.76 6.76 14.52
N ASN A 279 20.84 5.45 14.32
CA ASN A 279 21.47 4.84 13.14
C ASN A 279 20.51 4.59 11.97
N ALA A 280 19.26 5.05 12.05
CA ALA A 280 18.35 5.08 10.91
C ALA A 280 18.61 6.34 10.06
N THR A 281 18.67 6.21 8.74
CA THR A 281 18.83 7.34 7.83
C THR A 281 17.88 7.23 6.66
N VAL A 282 17.08 8.26 6.42
CA VAL A 282 16.23 8.34 5.22
C VAL A 282 17.10 8.68 4.01
N GLU A 283 17.01 7.85 2.98
CA GLU A 283 17.63 8.05 1.68
C GLU A 283 16.65 8.69 0.70
N ALA A 284 17.17 9.49 -0.24
CA ALA A 284 16.35 10.04 -1.30
C ALA A 284 15.95 8.93 -2.28
N ILE A 285 14.70 8.98 -2.73
CA ILE A 285 14.20 8.09 -3.78
C ILE A 285 14.40 8.80 -5.12
N ASP A 286 15.40 8.34 -5.88
CA ASP A 286 15.75 8.88 -7.19
C ASP A 286 15.34 7.89 -8.28
N ILE A 287 14.06 7.93 -8.66
CA ILE A 287 13.51 7.17 -9.79
C ILE A 287 12.90 8.20 -10.75
N ASP A 288 13.39 8.23 -12.00
CA ASP A 288 12.80 9.09 -13.02
C ASP A 288 11.47 8.49 -13.50
N LEU A 289 10.37 8.96 -12.94
CA LEU A 289 9.02 8.50 -13.30
C LEU A 289 8.51 9.03 -14.65
N ALA A 290 9.39 9.50 -15.54
CA ALA A 290 9.17 9.82 -16.95
C ALA A 290 7.73 10.26 -17.32
N GLY A 291 7.38 11.53 -17.02
CA GLY A 291 6.06 12.10 -17.32
C GLY A 291 5.05 12.02 -16.17
N GLU A 292 5.29 11.19 -15.15
CA GLU A 292 4.45 11.14 -13.94
C GLU A 292 4.92 12.11 -12.83
N LYS A 293 5.95 12.95 -13.09
CA LYS A 293 6.53 13.89 -12.12
C LYS A 293 5.50 14.85 -11.50
N GLY A 294 4.47 15.24 -12.28
CA GLY A 294 3.38 16.09 -11.80
C GLY A 294 2.47 15.46 -10.74
N PHE A 295 2.61 14.14 -10.51
CA PHE A 295 1.79 13.38 -9.56
C PHE A 295 2.61 12.82 -8.41
N THR A 296 3.78 13.39 -8.16
CA THR A 296 4.57 13.07 -6.98
C THR A 296 4.98 14.32 -6.21
N SER A 297 5.17 14.15 -4.91
CA SER A 297 5.67 15.20 -4.04
C SER A 297 6.59 14.63 -2.96
N LYS A 298 7.33 15.52 -2.30
CA LYS A 298 8.17 15.15 -1.15
C LYS A 298 7.30 14.97 0.09
N GLY A 299 7.82 14.26 1.10
CA GLY A 299 7.17 14.19 2.41
C GLY A 299 6.94 15.56 3.05
N ILE A 300 5.87 15.65 3.83
CA ILE A 300 5.38 16.85 4.50
C ILE A 300 6.07 16.98 5.86
N THR A 301 6.67 18.13 6.17
CA THR A 301 7.36 18.34 7.46
C THR A 301 6.48 18.98 8.54
N LYS A 302 5.33 19.55 8.17
CA LYS A 302 4.39 20.16 9.11
C LYS A 302 2.97 19.98 8.61
N TRP A 303 2.08 19.48 9.47
CA TRP A 303 0.67 19.35 9.12
C TRP A 303 -0.21 19.30 10.37
N SER A 304 -1.32 20.04 10.35
CA SER A 304 -2.32 20.09 11.45
C SER A 304 -1.73 20.29 12.85
N GLY A 305 -0.71 21.15 12.98
CA GLY A 305 -0.03 21.45 14.25
C GLY A 305 1.11 20.49 14.61
N ASN A 306 1.25 19.36 13.91
CA ASN A 306 2.37 18.45 14.08
C ASN A 306 3.59 18.92 13.27
N THR A 307 4.78 18.70 13.83
CA THR A 307 6.06 18.87 13.14
C THR A 307 6.75 17.51 13.05
N TYR A 308 7.25 17.18 11.87
CA TYR A 308 7.91 15.92 11.55
C TYR A 308 9.41 16.15 11.30
N ASP A 309 10.20 15.07 11.37
CA ASP A 309 11.64 15.12 11.11
C ASP A 309 11.93 15.69 9.71
N LEU A 310 12.96 16.53 9.57
CA LEU A 310 13.28 17.16 8.28
C LEU A 310 13.70 16.15 7.20
N ALA A 311 14.23 14.99 7.59
CA ALA A 311 14.63 13.91 6.69
C ALA A 311 13.43 13.34 5.91
N VAL A 312 12.19 13.49 6.39
CA VAL A 312 11.01 13.05 5.64
C VAL A 312 10.84 13.80 4.31
N LYS A 313 11.52 14.93 4.09
CA LYS A 313 11.57 15.57 2.76
C LYS A 313 12.19 14.69 1.67
N LYS A 314 12.91 13.63 2.05
CA LYS A 314 13.52 12.66 1.13
C LYS A 314 12.56 11.52 0.75
N THR A 315 11.42 11.40 1.43
CA THR A 315 10.39 10.40 1.12
C THR A 315 9.52 10.85 -0.03
N LEU A 316 8.84 9.89 -0.65
CA LEU A 316 8.02 10.11 -1.83
C LEU A 316 6.54 9.96 -1.49
N ARG A 317 5.73 10.94 -1.90
CA ARG A 317 4.27 10.86 -1.94
C ARG A 317 3.82 10.74 -3.39
N VAL A 318 2.88 9.86 -3.65
CA VAL A 318 2.17 9.73 -4.91
C VAL A 318 0.79 10.35 -4.74
N ILE A 319 0.48 11.32 -5.59
CA ILE A 319 -0.81 11.97 -5.68
C ILE A 319 -1.70 11.11 -6.57
N PRO A 320 -2.91 10.72 -6.13
CA PRO A 320 -3.76 9.82 -6.91
C PRO A 320 -4.14 10.44 -8.27
N ASN A 321 -4.16 9.60 -9.29
CA ASN A 321 -4.69 9.91 -10.62
C ASN A 321 -5.23 8.62 -11.27
N SER A 322 -5.52 8.64 -12.57
CA SER A 322 -6.00 7.46 -13.29
C SER A 322 -4.95 6.34 -13.43
N LYS A 323 -3.66 6.61 -13.28
CA LYS A 323 -2.57 5.64 -13.48
C LYS A 323 -2.00 5.11 -12.17
N MET A 324 -1.92 5.95 -11.15
CA MET A 324 -1.29 5.67 -9.87
C MET A 324 -2.26 5.95 -8.72
N MET A 325 -2.31 5.06 -7.74
CA MET A 325 -3.06 5.30 -6.52
C MET A 325 -2.28 6.19 -5.56
N GLY A 326 -3.00 6.88 -4.66
CA GLY A 326 -2.38 7.60 -3.55
C GLY A 326 -1.50 6.66 -2.73
N PHE A 327 -0.25 7.06 -2.51
CA PHE A 327 0.76 6.19 -1.93
C PHE A 327 1.86 7.00 -1.23
N TYR A 328 2.55 6.38 -0.29
CA TYR A 328 3.71 6.95 0.40
C TYR A 328 4.83 5.91 0.46
N ILE A 329 6.09 6.34 0.25
CA ILE A 329 7.26 5.47 0.31
C ILE A 329 8.41 6.20 1.01
N ALA A 330 9.02 5.55 2.00
CA ALA A 330 10.23 5.96 2.66
C ALA A 330 11.29 4.86 2.54
N LYS A 331 12.45 5.20 1.96
CA LYS A 331 13.63 4.33 1.91
C LYS A 331 14.55 4.69 3.07
N ILE A 332 14.82 3.73 3.95
CA ILE A 332 15.53 3.93 5.21
C ILE A 332 16.70 2.94 5.27
N LYS A 333 17.90 3.47 5.49
CA LYS A 333 19.13 2.69 5.71
C LYS A 333 19.35 2.49 7.21
N LYS A 334 19.79 1.29 7.59
CA LYS A 334 20.38 1.04 8.91
C LYS A 334 21.90 1.17 8.80
N ASN A 335 22.48 2.20 9.41
CA ASN A 335 23.92 2.46 9.41
C ASN A 335 24.67 1.66 10.47
#